data_AF-A0A1F5EET2-F1
#
_entry.id   AF-A0A1F5EET2-F1
#
_cell.length_a   1.000
_cell.length_b   1.000
_cell.length_c   1.000
_cell.angle_alpha   90.00
_cell.angle_beta   90.00
_cell.angle_gamma   90.00
#
_symmetry.space_group_name_H-M   'P 1'
#
loop_
_entity.id
_entity.type
_entity.pdbx_description
1 polymer ?
#
loop_
_entity_poly.entity_id
_entity_poly.type
_entity_poly.pdbx_seq_one_letter_code
_entity_poly.pdbx_strand_id
1 'polypeptide(L)'
;MKTTVEISARHIHLTREDFKTLFGCEEPTIRNKLSLDYEYAANETVEVVGPEGRLLDVRVIGPLREKSQFELSMSHARVLGIDPPIKVSGESGGAKIKVVGPVGEILKNIAIVPKRHWHVSTNLAKKLRVKTGQNVAVQIKSKRSTIYYDIVTRVDDDFENHVHLDTDEGNAAGIEKNTSAELII
;
A
#
# COMPACT_ATOMS: atom_id res chain seq x y z
N MET A 1 -13.37 -6.98 17.63
CA MET A 1 -12.65 -8.23 17.32
C MET A 1 -11.16 -7.93 17.19
N LYS A 2 -10.26 -8.73 17.77
CA LYS A 2 -8.80 -8.47 17.63
C LYS A 2 -8.34 -8.60 16.17
N THR A 3 -7.43 -7.73 15.75
CA THR A 3 -6.78 -7.75 14.44
C THR A 3 -5.33 -7.27 14.59
N THR A 4 -4.52 -7.51 13.58
CA THR A 4 -3.16 -6.97 13.45
C THR A 4 -3.20 -5.74 12.56
N VAL A 5 -2.31 -4.78 12.83
CA VAL A 5 -2.13 -3.62 11.95
C VAL A 5 -0.79 -3.72 11.25
N GLU A 6 -0.82 -3.60 9.93
CA GLU A 6 0.35 -3.58 9.08
C GLU A 6 0.57 -2.19 8.51
N ILE A 7 1.83 -1.75 8.56
CA ILE A 7 2.22 -0.44 8.06
C ILE A 7 2.79 -0.59 6.66
N SER A 8 2.08 -0.02 5.69
CA SER A 8 2.51 0.04 4.30
C SER A 8 3.46 1.23 4.11
N ALA A 9 4.76 0.94 3.99
CA ALA A 9 5.73 1.92 3.51
C ALA A 9 5.47 2.27 2.03
N ARG A 10 6.01 3.40 1.56
CA ARG A 10 5.93 3.79 0.14
C ARG A 10 6.50 2.68 -0.75
N HIS A 11 5.79 2.34 -1.81
CA HIS A 11 6.18 1.26 -2.71
C HIS A 11 5.49 1.39 -4.06
N ILE A 12 6.00 0.65 -5.05
CA ILE A 12 5.46 0.67 -6.41
C ILE A 12 5.17 -0.74 -6.91
N HIS A 13 4.01 -0.92 -7.52
CA HIS A 13 3.68 -2.05 -8.36
C HIS A 13 3.91 -1.67 -9.81
N LEU A 14 4.45 -2.58 -10.62
CA LEU A 14 4.81 -2.33 -12.00
C LEU A 14 4.17 -3.36 -12.94
N THR A 15 3.90 -2.93 -14.17
CA THR A 15 3.65 -3.85 -15.29
C THR A 15 4.96 -4.45 -15.79
N ARG A 16 4.86 -5.55 -16.55
CA ARG A 16 6.04 -6.14 -17.22
C ARG A 16 6.70 -5.17 -18.19
N GLU A 17 5.90 -4.40 -18.93
CA GLU A 17 6.41 -3.35 -19.83
C GLU A 17 7.19 -2.29 -19.06
N ASP A 18 6.60 -1.72 -18.00
CA ASP A 18 7.25 -0.67 -17.22
C ASP A 18 8.50 -1.18 -16.50
N PHE A 19 8.43 -2.39 -15.96
CA PHE A 19 9.58 -3.03 -15.34
C PHE A 19 10.74 -3.20 -16.34
N LYS A 20 10.45 -3.71 -17.54
CA LYS A 20 11.44 -3.82 -18.61
C LYS A 20 11.99 -2.48 -19.04
N THR A 21 11.18 -1.43 -19.15
CA THR A 21 11.66 -0.07 -19.46
C THR A 21 12.59 0.46 -18.38
N LEU A 22 12.27 0.23 -17.10
CA LEU A 22 13.03 0.77 -15.97
C LEU A 22 14.33 -0.01 -15.70
N PHE A 23 14.30 -1.34 -15.87
CA PHE A 23 15.36 -2.25 -15.42
C PHE A 23 16.07 -3.03 -16.55
N GLY A 24 15.48 -3.11 -17.75
CA GLY A 24 16.07 -3.81 -18.89
C GLY A 24 15.97 -5.34 -18.83
N CYS A 25 15.34 -5.89 -17.79
CA CYS A 25 15.08 -7.32 -17.61
C CYS A 25 13.57 -7.60 -17.52
N GLU A 26 13.19 -8.88 -17.59
CA GLU A 26 11.78 -9.28 -17.71
C GLU A 26 11.07 -9.46 -16.35
N GLU A 27 11.81 -9.77 -15.28
CA GLU A 27 11.21 -10.11 -13.98
C GLU A 27 12.04 -9.56 -12.81
N PRO A 28 11.39 -9.08 -11.73
CA PRO A 28 12.05 -8.67 -10.50
C PRO A 28 12.60 -9.86 -9.71
N THR A 29 13.63 -9.60 -8.90
CA THR A 29 14.23 -10.62 -8.05
C THR A 29 13.67 -10.56 -6.64
N ILE A 30 13.31 -11.72 -6.07
CA ILE A 30 12.70 -11.78 -4.73
C ILE A 30 13.73 -11.40 -3.67
N ARG A 31 13.40 -10.44 -2.81
CA ARG A 31 14.15 -10.13 -1.59
C ARG A 31 13.58 -10.89 -0.39
N ASN A 32 12.29 -10.74 -0.14
CA ASN A 32 11.56 -11.44 0.91
C ASN A 32 10.06 -11.47 0.61
N LYS A 33 9.37 -12.52 1.10
CA LYS A 33 7.91 -12.59 1.07
C LYS A 33 7.27 -11.51 1.96
N LEU A 34 6.06 -11.11 1.60
CA LEU A 34 5.20 -10.24 2.42
C LEU A 34 4.14 -11.08 3.14
N SER A 35 3.16 -10.42 3.77
CA SER A 35 2.10 -11.08 4.53
C SER A 35 1.18 -11.94 3.66
N LEU A 36 0.98 -11.56 2.40
CA LEU A 36 0.30 -12.39 1.41
C LEU A 36 1.33 -13.30 0.75
N ASP A 37 1.09 -14.61 0.76
CA ASP A 37 2.06 -15.63 0.33
C ASP A 37 2.54 -15.48 -1.12
N TYR A 38 1.70 -14.86 -1.96
CA TYR A 38 1.99 -14.59 -3.36
C TYR A 38 2.69 -13.25 -3.59
N GLU A 39 2.70 -12.32 -2.64
CA GLU A 39 3.37 -11.02 -2.76
C GLU A 39 4.78 -11.04 -2.15
N TYR A 40 5.67 -10.23 -2.73
CA TYR A 40 7.04 -10.11 -2.26
C TYR A 40 7.62 -8.72 -2.46
N ALA A 41 8.50 -8.31 -1.55
CA ALA A 41 9.41 -7.20 -1.80
C ALA A 41 10.50 -7.69 -2.76
N ALA A 42 10.75 -6.93 -3.81
CA ALA A 42 11.81 -7.20 -4.77
C ALA A 42 13.15 -6.60 -4.31
N ASN A 43 14.29 -7.04 -4.84
CA ASN A 43 15.57 -6.36 -4.57
C ASN A 43 15.64 -5.00 -5.27
N GLU A 44 14.89 -4.86 -6.36
CA GLU A 44 14.80 -3.67 -7.18
C GLU A 44 14.10 -2.52 -6.44
N THR A 45 14.65 -1.33 -6.65
CA THR A 45 14.09 -0.05 -6.20
C THR A 45 14.16 0.96 -7.33
N VAL A 46 13.28 1.95 -7.27
CA VAL A 46 13.25 3.08 -8.20
C VAL A 46 13.44 4.39 -7.45
N GLU A 47 13.90 5.41 -8.18
CA GLU A 47 13.76 6.81 -7.77
C GLU A 47 12.42 7.34 -8.30
N VAL A 48 11.71 8.09 -7.47
CA VAL A 48 10.47 8.75 -7.87
C VAL A 48 10.67 10.26 -7.78
N VAL A 49 10.41 10.97 -8.88
CA VAL A 49 10.67 12.41 -9.01
C VAL A 49 9.37 13.14 -9.29
N GLY A 50 9.06 14.10 -8.43
CA GLY A 50 7.95 15.05 -8.57
C GLY A 50 8.45 16.47 -8.84
N PRO A 51 7.54 17.45 -8.99
CA PRO A 51 7.91 18.83 -9.28
C PRO A 51 8.83 19.49 -8.24
N GLU A 52 8.67 19.16 -6.97
CA GLU A 52 9.38 19.84 -5.86
C GLU A 52 10.48 19.00 -5.22
N GLY A 53 10.53 17.70 -5.52
CA GLY A 53 11.47 16.81 -4.86
C GLY A 53 11.46 15.39 -5.40
N ARG A 54 12.13 14.51 -4.67
CA ARG A 54 12.30 13.11 -5.04
C ARG A 54 12.34 12.18 -3.84
N LEU A 55 11.97 10.94 -4.08
CA LEU A 55 12.06 9.84 -3.13
C LEU A 55 13.01 8.79 -3.71
N LEU A 56 14.04 8.46 -2.94
CA LEU A 56 14.97 7.39 -3.26
C LEU A 56 14.48 6.07 -2.65
N ASP A 57 15.04 4.98 -3.19
CA ASP A 57 14.86 3.62 -2.69
C ASP A 57 13.39 3.20 -2.56
N VAL A 58 12.53 3.62 -3.50
CA VAL A 58 11.13 3.19 -3.52
C VAL A 58 11.09 1.72 -3.94
N ARG A 59 10.60 0.86 -3.05
CA ARG A 59 10.60 -0.60 -3.22
C ARG A 59 9.61 -1.04 -4.29
N VAL A 60 10.06 -1.89 -5.21
CA VAL A 60 9.17 -2.63 -6.11
C VAL A 60 8.53 -3.79 -5.35
N ILE A 61 7.20 -3.93 -5.43
CA ILE A 61 6.46 -5.07 -4.90
C ILE A 61 5.98 -5.94 -6.04
N GLY A 62 6.42 -7.20 -6.02
CA GLY A 62 6.00 -8.23 -6.96
C GLY A 62 4.83 -9.06 -6.41
N PRO A 63 4.18 -9.86 -7.28
CA PRO A 63 4.49 -10.03 -8.70
C PRO A 63 4.12 -8.80 -9.53
N LEU A 64 4.62 -8.75 -10.76
CA LEU A 64 4.24 -7.72 -11.73
C LEU A 64 2.72 -7.77 -11.98
N ARG A 65 2.08 -6.61 -12.06
CA ARG A 65 0.62 -6.47 -12.18
C ARG A 65 0.23 -6.05 -13.60
N GLU A 66 -1.06 -6.08 -13.91
CA GLU A 66 -1.58 -5.54 -15.18
C GLU A 66 -1.48 -4.02 -15.28
N LYS A 67 -1.40 -3.32 -14.13
CA LYS A 67 -1.32 -1.86 -14.04
C LYS A 67 -0.27 -1.45 -13.02
N SER A 68 0.54 -0.46 -13.39
CA SER A 68 1.49 0.17 -12.48
C SER A 68 0.76 1.11 -11.53
N GLN A 69 1.19 1.14 -10.27
CA GLN A 69 0.62 1.97 -9.22
C GLN A 69 1.68 2.30 -8.19
N PHE A 70 1.83 3.57 -7.87
CA PHE A 70 2.74 4.06 -6.84
C PHE A 70 1.92 4.48 -5.61
N GLU A 71 2.17 3.80 -4.50
CA GLU A 71 1.50 4.07 -3.23
C GLU A 71 2.43 4.83 -2.28
N LEU A 72 1.96 5.98 -1.79
CA LEU A 72 2.73 6.84 -0.90
C LEU A 72 1.84 7.51 0.15
N SER A 73 2.42 7.91 1.27
CA SER A 73 1.69 8.70 2.27
C SER A 73 1.54 10.17 1.85
N MET A 74 0.61 10.90 2.47
CA MET A 74 0.41 12.33 2.19
C MET A 74 1.68 13.16 2.46
N SER A 75 2.48 12.81 3.47
CA SER A 75 3.74 13.49 3.74
C SER A 75 4.76 13.29 2.62
N HIS A 76 4.83 12.09 2.03
CA HIS A 76 5.65 11.85 0.85
C HIS A 76 5.14 12.62 -0.38
N ALA A 77 3.82 12.75 -0.55
CA ALA A 77 3.23 13.55 -1.61
C ALA A 77 3.62 15.04 -1.53
N ARG A 78 3.64 15.60 -0.33
CA ARG A 78 4.14 16.96 -0.07
C ARG A 78 5.61 17.13 -0.45
N VAL A 79 6.47 16.16 -0.13
CA VAL A 79 7.90 16.19 -0.52
C VAL A 79 8.06 16.19 -2.04
N LEU A 80 7.19 15.46 -2.75
CA LEU A 80 7.23 15.39 -4.21
C LEU A 80 6.59 16.61 -4.88
N GLY A 81 5.77 17.40 -4.17
CA GLY A 81 4.99 18.49 -4.76
C GLY A 81 3.84 18.00 -5.64
N ILE A 82 3.17 16.92 -5.24
CA ILE A 82 2.00 16.36 -5.95
C ILE A 82 0.78 16.23 -5.03
N ASP A 83 -0.41 16.19 -5.62
CA ASP A 83 -1.69 15.97 -4.92
C ASP A 83 -2.37 14.67 -5.43
N PRO A 84 -1.89 13.50 -4.98
CA PRO A 84 -2.46 12.20 -5.35
C PRO A 84 -3.80 11.95 -4.67
N PRO A 85 -4.80 11.39 -5.38
CA PRO A 85 -6.09 11.06 -4.78
C PRO A 85 -5.95 9.92 -3.76
N ILE A 86 -6.83 9.90 -2.75
CA ILE A 86 -6.99 8.75 -1.84
C ILE A 86 -7.81 7.68 -2.55
N LYS A 87 -7.25 6.47 -2.71
CA LYS A 87 -7.90 5.38 -3.45
C LYS A 87 -7.61 4.01 -2.89
N VAL A 88 -8.50 3.06 -3.16
CA VAL A 88 -8.22 1.64 -2.90
C VAL A 88 -7.24 1.13 -3.95
N SER A 89 -6.28 0.29 -3.54
CA SER A 89 -5.28 -0.29 -4.44
C SER A 89 -5.95 -1.05 -5.59
N GLY A 90 -5.56 -0.76 -6.83
CA GLY A 90 -6.13 -1.32 -8.06
C GLY A 90 -7.17 -0.43 -8.75
N GLU A 91 -7.67 0.63 -8.09
CA GLU A 91 -8.51 1.63 -8.74
C GLU A 91 -7.71 2.43 -9.76
N SER A 92 -8.33 2.74 -10.91
CA SER A 92 -7.67 3.47 -11.98
C SER A 92 -7.50 4.96 -11.64
N GLY A 93 -6.42 5.54 -12.14
CA GLY A 93 -6.13 6.97 -12.08
C GLY A 93 -5.37 7.38 -10.82
N GLY A 94 -4.41 8.28 -10.98
CA GLY A 94 -3.58 8.84 -9.91
C GLY A 94 -2.93 10.14 -10.36
N ALA A 95 -2.12 10.75 -9.50
CA ALA A 95 -1.33 11.92 -9.87
C ALA A 95 -0.19 11.52 -10.82
N LYS A 96 0.18 12.47 -11.69
CA LYS A 96 1.29 12.32 -12.63
C LYS A 96 2.61 12.30 -11.87
N ILE A 97 3.44 11.29 -12.13
CA ILE A 97 4.74 11.16 -11.47
C ILE A 97 5.77 10.55 -12.42
N LYS A 98 7.04 10.95 -12.26
CA LYS A 98 8.16 10.33 -12.98
C LYS A 98 8.80 9.26 -12.11
N VAL A 99 9.05 8.10 -12.71
CA VAL A 99 9.74 6.97 -12.07
C VAL A 99 10.99 6.69 -12.87
N VAL A 100 12.14 6.60 -12.18
CA VAL A 100 13.46 6.43 -12.77
C VAL A 100 14.05 5.13 -12.23
N GLY A 101 14.38 4.22 -13.15
CA GLY A 101 15.09 2.98 -12.90
C GLY A 101 16.54 3.09 -13.38
N PRO A 102 17.33 2.01 -13.22
CA PRO A 102 18.76 2.02 -13.59
C PRO A 102 19.04 2.21 -15.09
N VAL A 103 18.10 1.89 -15.98
CA VAL A 103 18.33 1.96 -17.44
C VAL A 103 17.25 2.73 -18.21
N GLY A 104 16.28 3.32 -17.52
CA GLY A 104 15.21 4.07 -18.16
C GLY A 104 14.31 4.81 -17.17
N GLU A 105 13.37 5.57 -17.71
CA GLU A 105 12.37 6.30 -16.93
C GLU A 105 10.99 6.22 -17.59
N ILE A 106 9.94 6.35 -16.77
CA ILE A 106 8.54 6.44 -17.22
C ILE A 106 7.87 7.65 -16.56
N LEU A 107 6.86 8.21 -17.25
CA LEU A 107 6.03 9.31 -16.75
C LEU A 107 4.56 8.91 -16.85
N LYS A 108 3.90 8.64 -15.71
CA LYS A 108 2.53 8.09 -15.68
C LYS A 108 1.66 8.68 -14.58
N ASN A 109 0.34 8.58 -14.75
CA ASN A 109 -0.68 8.98 -13.77
C ASN A 109 -1.00 7.83 -12.81
N ILE A 110 -0.05 7.49 -11.93
CA ILE A 110 -0.08 6.25 -11.13
C ILE A 110 0.08 6.47 -9.63
N ALA A 111 0.33 7.70 -9.16
CA ALA A 111 0.52 7.98 -7.75
C ALA A 111 -0.81 8.11 -6.99
N ILE A 112 -0.99 7.35 -5.92
CA ILE A 112 -2.18 7.40 -5.04
C ILE A 112 -1.78 7.38 -3.57
N VAL A 113 -2.59 7.99 -2.70
CA VAL A 113 -2.56 7.71 -1.26
C VAL A 113 -3.42 6.48 -1.00
N PRO A 114 -2.87 5.36 -0.50
CA PRO A 114 -3.66 4.15 -0.31
C PRO A 114 -4.71 4.40 0.78
N LYS A 115 -5.98 4.16 0.45
CA LYS A 115 -7.07 4.19 1.41
C LYS A 115 -6.89 3.01 2.37
N ARG A 116 -6.88 3.30 3.67
CA ARG A 116 -6.89 2.29 4.74
C ARG A 116 -7.97 1.23 4.51
N HIS A 117 -7.59 -0.02 4.71
CA HIS A 117 -8.45 -1.15 4.42
C HIS A 117 -8.16 -2.31 5.35
N TRP A 118 -9.12 -3.23 5.42
CA TRP A 118 -9.04 -4.44 6.20
C TRP A 118 -9.13 -5.65 5.27
N HIS A 119 -8.07 -6.46 5.25
CA HIS A 119 -8.08 -7.77 4.63
C HIS A 119 -8.75 -8.77 5.57
N VAL A 120 -9.67 -9.58 5.03
CA VAL A 120 -10.37 -10.61 5.80
C VAL A 120 -10.70 -11.81 4.92
N SER A 121 -10.50 -13.02 5.45
CA SER A 121 -10.84 -14.24 4.73
C SER A 121 -12.35 -14.35 4.48
N THR A 122 -12.77 -14.96 3.37
CA THR A 122 -14.19 -15.22 3.09
C THR A 122 -14.91 -15.96 4.23
N ASN A 123 -14.22 -16.91 4.87
CA ASN A 123 -14.76 -17.66 6.01
C ASN A 123 -15.07 -16.75 7.20
N LEU A 124 -14.11 -15.88 7.56
CA LEU A 124 -14.26 -14.96 8.67
C LEU A 124 -15.29 -13.86 8.33
N ALA A 125 -15.29 -13.35 7.11
CA ALA A 125 -16.26 -12.38 6.62
C ALA A 125 -17.70 -12.90 6.74
N LYS A 126 -17.95 -14.17 6.35
CA LYS A 126 -19.26 -14.84 6.51
C LYS A 126 -19.69 -14.93 7.97
N LYS A 127 -18.77 -15.31 8.88
CA LYS A 127 -19.05 -15.40 10.33
C LYS A 127 -19.44 -14.04 10.92
N LEU A 128 -18.76 -12.99 10.48
CA LEU A 128 -18.97 -11.61 10.94
C LEU A 128 -20.07 -10.87 10.17
N ARG A 129 -20.63 -11.47 9.12
CA ARG A 129 -21.65 -10.89 8.22
C ARG A 129 -21.20 -9.58 7.56
N VAL A 130 -19.90 -9.46 7.27
CA VAL A 130 -19.32 -8.33 6.54
C VAL A 130 -19.10 -8.67 5.07
N LYS A 131 -19.00 -7.64 4.23
CA LYS A 131 -18.88 -7.77 2.77
C LYS A 131 -17.78 -6.85 2.25
N THR A 132 -17.20 -7.19 1.10
CA THR A 132 -16.30 -6.28 0.38
C THR A 132 -16.97 -4.92 0.15
N GLY A 133 -16.24 -3.84 0.39
CA GLY A 133 -16.71 -2.47 0.26
C GLY A 133 -17.45 -1.92 1.48
N GLN A 134 -17.78 -2.74 2.47
CA GLN A 134 -18.34 -2.26 3.74
C GLN A 134 -17.27 -1.53 4.55
N ASN A 135 -17.61 -0.36 5.08
CA ASN A 135 -16.73 0.35 6.01
C ASN A 135 -16.91 -0.20 7.43
N VAL A 136 -15.78 -0.40 8.10
CA VAL A 136 -15.69 -0.69 9.53
C VAL A 136 -14.83 0.37 10.21
N ALA A 137 -14.72 0.30 11.54
CA ALA A 137 -13.74 1.08 12.28
C ALA A 137 -12.73 0.17 12.98
N VAL A 138 -11.56 0.70 13.28
CA VAL A 138 -10.55 0.03 14.11
C VAL A 138 -10.14 0.94 15.25
N GLN A 139 -10.23 0.43 16.49
CA GLN A 139 -9.66 1.07 17.66
C GLN A 139 -8.23 0.57 17.85
N ILE A 140 -7.29 1.51 17.99
CA ILE A 140 -5.89 1.23 18.25
C ILE A 140 -5.55 1.75 19.65
N LYS A 141 -5.06 0.85 20.50
CA LYS A 141 -4.68 1.17 21.89
C LYS A 141 -3.16 1.31 21.96
N SER A 142 -2.69 2.54 22.08
CA SER A 142 -1.28 2.92 22.15
C SER A 142 -1.08 4.20 22.99
N LYS A 143 0.15 4.72 23.05
CA LYS A 143 0.44 6.05 23.62
C LYS A 143 -0.22 7.20 22.85
N ARG A 144 -0.67 6.97 21.62
CA ARG A 144 -1.44 7.88 20.78
C ARG A 144 -2.71 7.17 20.28
N SER A 145 -3.51 6.67 21.22
CA SER A 145 -4.69 5.87 20.89
C SER A 145 -5.63 6.61 19.93
N THR A 146 -6.14 5.90 18.93
CA THR A 146 -7.02 6.42 17.89
C THR A 146 -8.15 5.45 17.58
N ILE A 147 -9.21 5.98 16.99
CA ILE A 147 -10.21 5.19 16.26
C ILE A 147 -10.18 5.68 14.82
N TYR A 148 -9.88 4.79 13.89
CA TYR A 148 -10.01 5.07 12.46
C TYR A 148 -11.35 4.56 11.96
N TYR A 149 -12.17 5.47 11.44
CA TYR A 149 -13.38 5.15 10.67
C TYR A 149 -13.03 4.92 9.20
N ASP A 150 -14.01 4.48 8.40
CA ASP A 150 -13.86 4.33 6.94
C ASP A 150 -12.74 3.36 6.52
N ILE A 151 -12.53 2.30 7.30
CA ILE A 151 -11.68 1.17 6.93
C ILE A 151 -12.47 0.32 5.92
N VAL A 152 -12.03 0.29 4.67
CA VAL A 152 -12.72 -0.47 3.62
C VAL A 152 -12.46 -1.96 3.81
N THR A 153 -13.51 -2.76 3.97
CA THR A 153 -13.39 -4.22 4.04
C THR A 153 -13.09 -4.79 2.66
N ARG A 154 -12.09 -5.66 2.57
CA ARG A 154 -11.74 -6.42 1.37
C ARG A 154 -11.73 -7.90 1.73
N VAL A 155 -12.59 -8.66 1.06
CA VAL A 155 -12.77 -10.09 1.29
C VAL A 155 -12.11 -10.87 0.16
N ASP A 156 -11.24 -11.82 0.52
CA ASP A 156 -10.63 -12.78 -0.40
C ASP A 156 -10.34 -14.09 0.37
N ASP A 157 -10.15 -15.22 -0.29
CA ASP A 157 -9.80 -16.48 0.39
C ASP A 157 -8.35 -16.48 0.87
N ASP A 158 -7.45 -15.76 0.19
CA ASP A 158 -6.02 -15.68 0.52
C ASP A 158 -5.71 -14.61 1.58
N PHE A 159 -6.71 -13.88 2.06
CA PHE A 159 -6.54 -12.79 3.01
C PHE A 159 -6.57 -13.23 4.46
N GLU A 160 -5.54 -12.83 5.20
CA GLU A 160 -5.52 -12.90 6.65
C GLU A 160 -6.18 -11.66 7.29
N ASN A 161 -6.45 -11.71 8.59
CA ASN A 161 -7.13 -10.65 9.34
C ASN A 161 -6.20 -9.46 9.70
N HIS A 162 -5.87 -8.62 8.72
CA HIS A 162 -4.94 -7.49 8.88
C HIS A 162 -5.56 -6.17 8.40
N VAL A 163 -5.40 -5.13 9.21
CA VAL A 163 -5.68 -3.74 8.80
C VAL A 163 -4.40 -3.13 8.24
N HIS A 164 -4.49 -2.55 7.04
CA HIS A 164 -3.38 -1.85 6.41
C HIS A 164 -3.57 -0.34 6.58
N LEU A 165 -2.54 0.29 7.15
CA LEU A 165 -2.42 1.74 7.30
C LEU A 165 -1.14 2.22 6.61
N ASP A 166 -1.12 3.44 6.11
CA ASP A 166 0.13 4.03 5.64
C ASP A 166 1.04 4.48 6.81
N THR A 167 2.25 4.95 6.50
CA THR A 167 3.20 5.41 7.52
C THR A 167 2.73 6.64 8.30
N ASP A 168 1.96 7.53 7.68
CA ASP A 168 1.47 8.74 8.36
C ASP A 168 0.39 8.36 9.37
N GLU A 169 -0.53 7.49 8.98
CA GLU A 169 -1.55 6.92 9.85
C GLU A 169 -0.92 6.12 11.00
N GLY A 170 0.03 5.22 10.70
CA GLY A 170 0.73 4.44 11.72
C GLY A 170 1.46 5.31 12.76
N ASN A 171 2.14 6.36 12.30
CA ASN A 171 2.83 7.33 13.17
C ASN A 171 1.84 8.16 14.00
N ALA A 172 0.71 8.56 13.41
CA ALA A 172 -0.34 9.30 14.11
C ALA A 172 -0.97 8.47 15.23
N ALA A 173 -1.17 7.17 15.00
CA ALA A 173 -1.65 6.21 16.00
C ALA A 173 -0.56 5.67 16.93
N GLY A 174 0.71 6.08 16.79
CA GLY A 174 1.80 5.65 17.66
C GLY A 174 1.97 4.12 17.70
N ILE A 175 1.90 3.47 16.54
CA ILE A 175 1.96 2.02 16.42
C ILE A 175 3.39 1.53 16.66
N GLU A 176 3.56 0.72 17.70
CA GLU A 176 4.78 -0.01 18.05
C GLU A 176 4.57 -1.53 17.89
N LYS A 177 5.65 -2.31 18.05
CA LYS A 177 5.57 -3.78 18.08
C LYS A 177 4.61 -4.23 19.19
N ASN A 178 3.63 -5.08 18.85
CA ASN A 178 2.56 -5.57 19.74
C ASN A 178 1.45 -4.57 20.10
N THR A 179 1.27 -3.50 19.32
CA THR A 179 0.11 -2.60 19.51
C THR A 179 -1.20 -3.37 19.35
N SER A 180 -2.10 -3.23 20.33
CA SER A 180 -3.41 -3.89 20.29
C SER A 180 -4.36 -3.13 19.38
N ALA A 181 -4.97 -3.83 18.42
CA ALA A 181 -6.01 -3.29 17.55
C ALA A 181 -7.27 -4.15 17.61
N GLU A 182 -8.42 -3.47 17.67
CA GLU A 182 -9.74 -4.09 17.75
C GLU A 182 -10.68 -3.49 16.71
N LEU A 183 -11.21 -4.32 15.83
CA LEU A 183 -12.25 -3.96 14.87
C LEU A 183 -13.57 -3.73 15.58
N ILE A 184 -14.24 -2.65 15.15
CA ILE A 184 -15.60 -2.26 15.48
C ILE A 184 -16.39 -2.41 14.17
N ILE A 185 -17.23 -3.44 14.11
CA ILE A 185 -17.96 -3.91 12.93
C ILE A 185 -19.44 -3.56 13.07
#